data_AF-A0A2N9NVM3-F1
#
_entry.id   AF-A0A2N9NVM3-F1
#
_cell.length_a   1.000
_cell.length_b   1.000
_cell.length_c   1.000
_cell.angle_alpha   90.00
_cell.angle_beta   90.00
_cell.angle_gamma   90.00
#
_symmetry.space_group_name_H-M   'P 1'
#
loop_
_entity.id
_entity.type
_entity.pdbx_description
1 polymer ?
#
loop_
_entity_poly.entity_id
_entity_poly.type
_entity_poly.pdbx_seq_one_letter_code
_entity_poly.pdbx_strand_id
1 'polypeptide(L)'
;MATKPVQIDRDKLRAAVRKLGNEYIFYMLDDAIELLRPTKLYKIAKKYLDLKGLRPDTEEATKASLLSEVKRFEKASLAGECYESFSVNSKNCTQQSSGTSAWIAEYRRLLDRCVISAMKSNPTEVRQAMDILFGLLNHLDEGNDDVIFFADEGGSWQVGVDWARVLPAWFKVLSATAEAGGVCQADHG
;
A
#
# COMPACT_ATOMS: atom_id res chain seq x y z
N MET A 1 10.67 -26.90 -16.33
CA MET A 1 10.43 -26.10 -17.56
C MET A 1 11.22 -24.81 -17.44
N ALA A 2 12.06 -24.48 -18.42
CA ALA A 2 12.87 -23.26 -18.38
C ALA A 2 11.97 -22.02 -18.62
N THR A 3 11.92 -21.11 -17.66
CA THR A 3 11.19 -19.84 -17.76
C THR A 3 11.82 -19.01 -18.88
N LYS A 4 11.08 -18.77 -19.96
CA LYS A 4 11.54 -17.87 -21.02
C LYS A 4 11.78 -16.47 -20.42
N PRO A 5 12.90 -15.82 -20.72
CA PRO A 5 13.13 -14.46 -20.24
C PRO A 5 12.06 -13.54 -20.83
N VAL A 6 11.38 -12.79 -19.96
CA VAL A 6 10.42 -11.78 -20.39
C VAL A 6 11.19 -10.73 -21.18
N GLN A 7 10.91 -10.64 -22.49
CA GLN A 7 11.55 -9.67 -23.36
C GLN A 7 10.73 -8.37 -23.33
N ILE A 8 11.28 -7.34 -22.69
CA ILE A 8 10.66 -6.01 -22.63
C ILE A 8 11.36 -5.08 -23.61
N ASP A 9 10.60 -4.54 -24.56
CA ASP A 9 11.06 -3.46 -25.44
C ASP A 9 11.17 -2.15 -24.64
N ARG A 10 12.41 -1.69 -24.46
CA ARG A 10 12.72 -0.52 -23.61
C ARG A 10 12.28 0.80 -24.23
N ASP A 11 12.20 0.88 -25.56
CA ASP A 11 11.75 2.08 -26.26
C ASP A 11 10.23 2.22 -26.13
N LYS A 12 9.49 1.13 -26.31
CA LYS A 12 8.04 1.09 -26.09
C LYS A 12 7.68 1.36 -24.64
N LEU A 13 8.41 0.78 -23.68
CA LEU A 13 8.21 1.07 -22.26
C LEU A 13 8.41 2.56 -21.97
N ARG A 14 9.50 3.17 -22.47
CA ARG A 14 9.72 4.62 -22.32
C ARG A 14 8.61 5.46 -22.93
N ALA A 15 8.09 5.07 -24.09
CA ALA A 15 6.97 5.75 -24.73
C ALA A 15 5.68 5.64 -23.91
N ALA A 16 5.40 4.48 -23.32
CA ALA A 16 4.24 4.27 -22.45
C ALA A 16 4.34 5.08 -21.15
N VAL A 17 5.49 5.04 -20.47
CA VAL A 17 5.73 5.80 -19.23
C VAL A 17 5.53 7.30 -19.44
N ARG A 18 5.95 7.86 -20.58
CA ARG A 18 5.78 9.28 -20.90
C ARG A 18 4.33 9.72 -21.13
N LYS A 19 3.42 8.78 -21.36
CA LYS A 19 1.99 9.04 -21.54
C LYS A 19 1.19 8.74 -20.27
N LEU A 20 1.85 8.22 -19.24
CA LEU A 20 1.25 7.85 -17.98
C LEU A 20 0.99 9.11 -17.15
N GLY A 21 -0.06 9.10 -16.32
CA GLY A 21 -0.27 10.15 -15.33
C GLY A 21 0.88 10.21 -14.31
N ASN A 22 1.15 11.40 -13.78
CA ASN A 22 2.25 11.62 -12.83
C ASN A 22 2.11 10.75 -11.57
N GLU A 23 0.87 10.53 -11.12
CA GLU A 23 0.49 9.65 -10.02
C GLU A 23 0.96 8.21 -10.25
N TYR A 24 0.79 7.69 -11.46
CA TYR A 24 1.22 6.33 -11.79
C TYR A 24 2.74 6.22 -11.97
N ILE A 25 3.40 7.30 -12.41
CA ILE A 25 4.88 7.35 -12.40
C ILE A 25 5.38 7.29 -10.97
N PHE A 26 4.72 8.00 -10.04
CA PHE A 26 5.01 7.94 -8.61
C PHE A 26 4.82 6.50 -8.07
N TYR A 27 3.68 5.86 -8.32
CA TYR A 27 3.44 4.48 -7.90
C TYR A 27 4.47 3.50 -8.44
N MET A 28 4.83 3.61 -9.73
CA MET A 28 5.85 2.76 -10.35
C MET A 28 7.23 2.94 -9.70
N LEU A 29 7.58 4.16 -9.25
CA LEU A 29 8.83 4.41 -8.54
C LEU A 29 8.80 3.83 -7.13
N ASP A 30 7.66 3.91 -6.45
CA ASP A 30 7.46 3.31 -5.12
C ASP A 30 7.59 1.78 -5.17
N ASP A 31 6.90 1.13 -6.12
CA ASP A 31 7.05 -0.31 -6.39
C ASP A 31 8.52 -0.69 -6.68
N ALA A 32 9.24 0.17 -7.41
CA ALA A 32 10.64 -0.09 -7.74
C ALA A 32 11.56 -0.04 -6.51
N ILE A 33 11.22 0.71 -5.46
CA ILE A 33 11.98 0.72 -4.20
C ILE A 33 11.97 -0.66 -3.55
N GLU A 34 10.82 -1.32 -3.53
CA GLU A 34 10.65 -2.66 -2.94
C GLU A 34 11.23 -3.78 -3.84
N LEU A 35 11.08 -3.65 -5.17
CA LEU A 35 11.44 -4.72 -6.11
C LEU A 35 12.91 -4.72 -6.54
N LEU A 36 13.59 -3.57 -6.50
CA LEU A 36 14.97 -3.48 -6.96
C LEU A 36 15.95 -3.91 -5.88
N ARG A 37 17.00 -4.63 -6.31
CA ARG A 37 18.15 -4.92 -5.44
C ARG A 37 18.76 -3.62 -4.91
N PRO A 38 19.26 -3.56 -3.65
CA PRO A 38 19.80 -2.34 -3.05
C PRO A 38 20.88 -1.65 -3.90
N THR A 39 21.73 -2.42 -4.59
CA THR A 39 22.78 -1.88 -5.47
C THR A 39 22.24 -1.18 -6.71
N LYS A 40 21.09 -1.63 -7.25
CA LYS A 40 20.41 -0.97 -8.37
C LYS A 40 19.65 0.26 -7.89
N LEU A 41 18.96 0.14 -6.76
CA LEU A 41 18.25 1.27 -6.14
C LEU A 41 19.21 2.41 -5.82
N TYR A 42 20.36 2.12 -5.18
CA TYR A 42 21.42 3.10 -4.92
C TYR A 42 21.89 3.81 -6.20
N LYS A 43 22.06 3.08 -7.31
CA LYS A 43 22.49 3.67 -8.60
C LYS A 43 21.45 4.62 -9.19
N ILE A 44 20.17 4.41 -8.94
CA ILE A 44 19.09 5.28 -9.39
C ILE A 44 18.98 6.47 -8.44
N ALA A 45 18.77 6.21 -7.14
CA ALA A 45 18.46 7.22 -6.14
C ALA A 45 19.59 8.26 -5.98
N LYS A 46 20.86 7.84 -6.01
CA LYS A 46 22.02 8.76 -5.87
C LYS A 46 22.13 9.83 -6.96
N LYS A 47 21.42 9.66 -8.07
CA LYS A 47 21.39 10.64 -9.17
C LYS A 47 20.46 11.81 -8.89
N TYR A 48 19.52 11.63 -7.96
CA TYR A 48 18.45 12.58 -7.68
C TYR A 48 18.45 13.04 -6.21
N LEU A 49 19.03 12.27 -5.29
CA LEU A 49 18.97 12.49 -3.84
C LEU A 49 20.35 12.36 -3.19
N ASP A 50 20.60 13.14 -2.12
CA ASP A 50 21.73 12.89 -1.22
C ASP A 50 21.40 11.74 -0.26
N LEU A 51 21.98 10.58 -0.53
CA LEU A 51 21.72 9.36 0.25
C LEU A 51 22.39 9.38 1.62
N LYS A 52 23.25 10.36 1.94
CA LYS A 52 23.86 10.46 3.28
C LYS A 52 22.84 10.81 4.35
N GLY A 53 21.80 11.57 3.99
CA GLY A 53 20.72 11.97 4.89
C GLY A 53 19.59 10.93 5.03
N LEU A 54 19.58 9.88 4.21
CA LEU A 54 18.53 8.85 4.21
C LEU A 54 18.92 7.59 5.01
N ARG A 55 19.72 7.78 6.07
CA ARG A 55 20.12 6.67 6.95
C ARG A 55 18.98 6.36 7.93
N PRO A 56 18.85 5.11 8.39
CA PRO A 56 17.88 4.79 9.42
C PRO A 56 18.13 5.64 10.67
N ASP A 57 17.07 6.23 11.22
CA ASP A 57 17.15 7.04 12.45
C ASP A 57 17.50 6.18 13.68
N THR A 58 17.10 4.90 13.68
CA THR A 58 17.44 3.91 14.73
C THR A 58 17.52 2.49 14.16
N GLU A 59 18.27 1.59 14.82
CA GLU A 59 18.29 0.16 14.48
C GLU A 59 16.95 -0.55 14.73
N GLU A 60 16.13 -0.05 15.66
CA GLU A 60 14.83 -0.61 16.04
C GLU A 60 13.73 -0.41 14.99
N ALA A 61 13.81 0.65 14.18
CA ALA A 61 12.93 0.84 13.02
C ALA A 61 12.96 -0.36 12.04
N THR A 62 14.08 -1.10 12.03
CA THR A 62 14.30 -2.25 11.16
C THR A 62 13.54 -3.52 11.59
N LYS A 63 12.91 -3.54 12.78
CA LYS A 63 12.24 -4.73 13.35
C LYS A 63 10.73 -4.56 13.56
N ALA A 64 10.14 -3.47 13.10
CA ALA A 64 8.69 -3.27 13.22
C ALA A 64 7.93 -4.42 12.52
N SER A 65 6.97 -5.02 13.23
CA SER A 65 6.08 -6.02 12.63
C SER A 65 5.14 -5.35 11.62
N LEU A 66 4.67 -6.10 10.63
CA LEU A 66 3.69 -5.60 9.65
C LEU A 66 2.48 -4.92 10.32
N LEU A 67 1.94 -5.55 11.38
CA LEU A 67 0.83 -4.98 12.12
C LEU A 67 1.19 -3.64 12.80
N SER A 68 2.41 -3.51 13.33
CA SER A 68 2.84 -2.23 13.93
C SER A 68 3.00 -1.12 12.90
N GLU A 69 3.47 -1.45 11.68
CA GLU A 69 3.53 -0.51 10.57
C GLU A 69 2.13 -0.08 10.11
N VAL A 70 1.20 -1.03 9.96
CA VAL A 70 -0.19 -0.73 9.59
C VAL A 70 -0.88 0.15 10.63
N LYS A 71 -0.70 -0.12 11.94
CA LYS A 71 -1.24 0.73 13.00
C LYS A 71 -0.67 2.14 13.00
N ARG A 72 0.63 2.27 12.71
CA ARG A 72 1.27 3.59 12.57
C ARG A 72 0.68 4.35 11.37
N PHE A 73 0.51 3.65 10.25
CA PHE A 73 -0.10 4.22 9.05
C PHE A 73 -1.56 4.64 9.28
N GLU A 74 -2.37 3.81 9.93
CA GLU A 74 -3.75 4.15 10.33
C GLU A 74 -3.78 5.41 11.20
N LYS A 75 -2.93 5.47 12.23
CA LYS A 75 -2.84 6.63 13.10
C LYS A 75 -2.49 7.92 12.34
N ALA A 76 -1.48 7.85 11.46
CA ALA A 76 -1.07 9.00 10.63
C ALA A 76 -2.17 9.42 9.64
N SER A 77 -2.87 8.43 9.07
CA SER A 77 -4.00 8.63 8.16
C SER A 77 -5.13 9.39 8.86
N LEU A 78 -5.58 8.90 10.01
CA LEU A 78 -6.66 9.52 10.79
C LEU A 78 -6.25 10.85 11.45
N ALA A 79 -4.95 11.15 11.51
CA ALA A 79 -4.44 12.45 11.93
C ALA A 79 -4.39 13.47 10.78
N GLY A 80 -4.74 13.07 9.56
CA GLY A 80 -4.72 13.92 8.37
C GLY A 80 -3.32 14.30 7.89
N GLU A 81 -2.29 13.51 8.24
CA GLU A 81 -0.90 13.82 7.85
C GLU A 81 -0.68 13.80 6.33
N CYS A 82 -1.57 13.11 5.59
CA CYS A 82 -1.58 13.06 4.13
C CYS A 82 -2.65 13.95 3.49
N TYR A 83 -3.46 14.64 4.29
CA TYR A 83 -4.51 15.53 3.77
C TYR A 83 -3.87 16.78 3.18
N GLU A 84 -4.06 16.96 1.87
CA GLU A 84 -3.55 18.10 1.13
C GLU A 84 -4.60 18.51 0.10
N SER A 85 -5.36 19.56 0.41
CA SER A 85 -6.38 20.13 -0.48
C SER A 85 -5.83 21.25 -1.34
N PHE A 86 -6.50 21.52 -2.46
CA PHE A 86 -6.20 22.64 -3.34
C PHE A 86 -7.48 23.20 -3.97
N SER A 87 -7.42 24.44 -4.45
CA SER A 87 -8.57 25.06 -5.11
C SER A 87 -8.86 24.38 -6.45
N VAL A 88 -9.96 23.63 -6.48
CA VAL A 88 -10.42 22.92 -7.68
C VAL A 88 -11.10 23.88 -8.66
N ASN A 89 -10.77 23.72 -9.93
CA ASN A 89 -11.34 24.40 -11.09
C ASN A 89 -11.32 23.43 -12.29
N SER A 90 -11.89 23.86 -13.42
CA SER A 90 -12.03 23.02 -14.62
C SER A 90 -10.71 22.53 -15.24
N LYS A 91 -9.56 23.07 -14.83
CA LYS A 91 -8.23 22.64 -15.32
C LYS A 91 -7.56 21.62 -14.40
N ASN A 92 -8.00 21.47 -13.16
CA ASN A 92 -7.36 20.61 -12.16
C ASN A 92 -8.34 19.70 -11.40
N CYS A 93 -9.60 19.59 -11.84
CA CYS A 93 -10.62 18.72 -11.24
C CYS A 93 -10.29 17.23 -11.25
N THR A 94 -9.28 16.81 -12.00
CA THR A 94 -8.77 15.43 -12.01
C THR A 94 -7.37 15.31 -11.39
N GLN A 95 -6.81 16.38 -10.85
CA GLN A 95 -5.47 16.34 -10.26
C GLN A 95 -5.50 15.65 -8.89
N GLN A 96 -4.40 14.97 -8.57
CA GLN A 96 -4.18 14.34 -7.28
C GLN A 96 -3.05 15.08 -6.56
N SER A 97 -3.26 15.37 -5.27
CA SER A 97 -2.24 16.00 -4.44
C SER A 97 -1.08 15.04 -4.15
N SER A 98 0.04 15.59 -3.66
CA SER A 98 1.20 14.79 -3.31
C SER A 98 0.91 13.92 -2.08
N GLY A 99 0.19 14.47 -1.09
CA GLY A 99 -0.29 13.74 0.08
C GLY A 99 -1.18 12.54 -0.29
N THR A 100 -2.16 12.75 -1.17
CA THR A 100 -3.03 11.66 -1.66
C THR A 100 -2.24 10.59 -2.42
N SER A 101 -1.26 11.00 -3.24
CA SER A 101 -0.39 10.06 -3.97
C SER A 101 0.48 9.22 -3.03
N ALA A 102 1.07 9.85 -2.01
CA ALA A 102 1.88 9.16 -1.01
C ALA A 102 1.05 8.18 -0.17
N TRP A 103 -0.15 8.60 0.24
CA TRP A 103 -1.07 7.75 1.00
C TRP A 103 -1.48 6.50 0.21
N ILE A 104 -1.87 6.66 -1.07
CA ILE A 104 -2.26 5.53 -1.93
C ILE A 104 -1.09 4.57 -2.14
N ALA A 105 0.13 5.09 -2.35
CA ALA A 105 1.31 4.25 -2.51
C ALA A 105 1.60 3.41 -1.26
N GLU A 106 1.62 4.04 -0.08
CA GLU A 106 1.85 3.34 1.19
C GLU A 106 0.73 2.34 1.51
N TYR A 107 -0.53 2.71 1.27
CA TYR A 107 -1.69 1.82 1.40
C TYR A 107 -1.50 0.55 0.56
N ARG A 108 -1.19 0.69 -0.73
CA ARG A 108 -0.96 -0.44 -1.64
C ARG A 108 0.23 -1.29 -1.19
N ARG A 109 1.33 -0.65 -0.79
CA ARG A 109 2.53 -1.33 -0.31
C ARG A 109 2.24 -2.19 0.93
N LEU A 110 1.52 -1.65 1.91
CA LEU A 110 1.13 -2.38 3.12
C LEU A 110 0.18 -3.54 2.80
N LEU A 111 -0.79 -3.32 1.92
CA LEU A 111 -1.73 -4.36 1.50
C LEU A 111 -1.03 -5.50 0.75
N ASP A 112 -0.07 -5.18 -0.13
CA ASP A 112 0.77 -6.16 -0.83
C ASP A 112 1.60 -6.99 0.15
N ARG A 113 2.14 -6.36 1.19
CA ARG A 113 2.84 -7.05 2.26
C ARG A 113 1.93 -7.96 3.07
N CYS A 114 0.67 -7.57 3.31
CA CYS A 114 -0.34 -8.47 3.90
C CYS A 114 -0.58 -9.69 3.02
N VAL A 115 -0.77 -9.50 1.71
CA VAL A 115 -0.95 -10.60 0.74
C VAL A 115 0.24 -11.57 0.77
N ILE A 116 1.47 -11.06 0.77
CA ILE A 116 2.68 -11.90 0.83
C ILE A 116 2.76 -12.64 2.18
N SER A 117 2.42 -11.95 3.27
CA SER A 117 2.51 -12.48 4.65
C SER A 117 1.43 -13.50 4.96
N ALA A 118 0.26 -13.43 4.31
CA ALA A 118 -0.82 -14.42 4.43
C ALA A 118 -0.38 -15.86 4.09
N MET A 119 0.76 -16.02 3.39
CA MET A 119 1.34 -17.31 3.05
C MET A 119 2.44 -17.78 4.01
N LYS A 120 3.00 -16.90 4.84
CA LYS A 120 4.30 -17.13 5.52
C LYS A 120 4.31 -16.78 7.01
N SER A 121 3.34 -16.02 7.48
CA SER A 121 3.36 -15.38 8.81
C SER A 121 2.14 -15.77 9.63
N ASN A 122 2.08 -15.28 10.88
CA ASN A 122 0.96 -15.49 11.79
C ASN A 122 -0.37 -14.99 11.16
N PRO A 123 -1.35 -15.89 10.91
CA PRO A 123 -2.62 -15.52 10.29
C PRO A 123 -3.42 -14.47 11.08
N THR A 124 -3.33 -14.47 12.41
CA THR A 124 -4.06 -13.50 13.27
C THR A 124 -3.55 -12.09 13.08
N GLU A 125 -2.23 -11.89 13.08
CA GLU A 125 -1.64 -10.56 12.86
C GLU A 125 -1.90 -10.05 11.44
N VAL A 126 -1.79 -10.92 10.44
CA VAL A 126 -2.05 -10.55 9.04
C VAL A 126 -3.51 -10.20 8.84
N ARG A 127 -4.44 -10.97 9.41
CA ARG A 127 -5.86 -10.63 9.39
C ARG A 127 -6.11 -9.26 10.01
N GLN A 128 -5.61 -9.02 11.22
CA GLN A 128 -5.81 -7.74 11.90
C GLN A 128 -5.25 -6.57 11.09
N ALA A 129 -4.09 -6.74 10.44
CA ALA A 129 -3.51 -5.74 9.57
C ALA A 129 -4.40 -5.46 8.34
N MET A 130 -4.95 -6.49 7.70
CA MET A 130 -5.88 -6.32 6.57
C MET A 130 -7.18 -5.65 7.01
N ASP A 131 -7.73 -6.04 8.16
CA ASP A 131 -8.97 -5.47 8.68
C ASP A 131 -8.81 -3.96 8.97
N ILE A 132 -7.66 -3.51 9.48
CA ILE A 132 -7.36 -2.07 9.66
C ILE A 132 -7.31 -1.35 8.30
N LEU A 133 -6.62 -1.91 7.31
CA LEU A 133 -6.53 -1.31 5.97
C LEU A 133 -7.91 -1.24 5.28
N PHE A 134 -8.76 -2.23 5.48
CA PHE A 134 -10.14 -2.17 4.97
C PHE A 134 -10.98 -1.15 5.74
N GLY A 135 -10.78 -1.02 7.06
CA GLY A 135 -11.39 0.02 7.87
C GLY A 135 -11.08 1.43 7.36
N LEU A 136 -9.84 1.70 6.95
CA LEU A 136 -9.47 2.98 6.32
C LEU A 136 -10.20 3.24 4.99
N LEU A 137 -10.41 2.22 4.15
CA LEU A 137 -11.19 2.39 2.92
C LEU A 137 -12.66 2.67 3.23
N ASN A 138 -13.25 1.93 4.17
CA ASN A 138 -14.62 2.18 4.59
C ASN A 138 -14.79 3.61 5.14
N HIS A 139 -13.81 4.09 5.91
CA HIS A 139 -13.80 5.46 6.43
C HIS A 139 -13.83 6.51 5.30
N LEU A 140 -13.08 6.29 4.21
CA LEU A 140 -13.14 7.12 3.01
C LEU A 140 -14.48 6.99 2.27
N ASP A 141 -15.01 5.76 2.15
CA ASP A 141 -16.30 5.48 1.49
C ASP A 141 -17.49 6.14 2.20
N GLU A 142 -17.38 6.34 3.51
CA GLU A 142 -18.36 7.08 4.32
C GLU A 142 -18.33 8.59 4.07
N GLY A 143 -17.42 9.08 3.22
CA GLY A 143 -17.29 10.49 2.85
C GLY A 143 -16.50 11.33 3.86
N ASN A 144 -15.67 10.68 4.68
CA ASN A 144 -14.78 11.39 5.59
C ASN A 144 -13.53 11.87 4.83
N ASP A 145 -13.44 13.17 4.63
CA ASP A 145 -12.34 13.82 3.91
C ASP A 145 -11.16 14.20 4.83
N ASP A 146 -11.06 13.63 6.03
CA ASP A 146 -10.01 13.95 7.01
C ASP A 146 -8.68 13.23 6.75
N VAL A 147 -8.68 12.18 5.92
CA VAL A 147 -7.51 11.34 5.63
C VAL A 147 -6.74 11.81 4.39
N ILE A 148 -7.45 11.99 3.27
CA ILE A 148 -6.92 12.42 1.97
C ILE A 148 -7.96 13.28 1.24
N PHE A 149 -7.50 14.04 0.25
CA PHE A 149 -8.38 14.92 -0.53
C PHE A 149 -8.61 14.35 -1.94
N PHE A 150 -9.87 14.12 -2.28
CA PHE A 150 -10.30 13.83 -3.64
C PHE A 150 -10.76 15.12 -4.34
N ALA A 151 -10.31 15.35 -5.57
CA ALA A 151 -10.87 16.40 -6.41
C ALA A 151 -12.31 16.03 -6.86
N ASP A 152 -13.02 16.94 -7.55
CA ASP A 152 -14.47 16.87 -7.82
C ASP A 152 -14.98 15.55 -8.45
N GLU A 153 -14.13 14.82 -9.17
CA GLU A 153 -14.47 13.50 -9.76
C GLU A 153 -13.77 12.31 -9.08
N GLY A 154 -13.12 12.54 -7.94
CA GLY A 154 -12.33 11.55 -7.23
C GLY A 154 -13.12 10.76 -6.18
N GLY A 155 -12.51 9.68 -5.70
CA GLY A 155 -13.08 8.85 -4.64
C GLY A 155 -12.23 7.64 -4.32
N SER A 156 -12.65 6.86 -3.32
CA SER A 156 -11.95 5.66 -2.83
C SER A 156 -11.56 4.65 -3.92
N TRP A 157 -12.34 4.57 -5.01
CA TRP A 157 -12.03 3.73 -6.17
C TRP A 157 -10.67 4.06 -6.82
N GLN A 158 -10.17 5.30 -6.67
CA GLN A 158 -8.86 5.72 -7.15
C GLN A 158 -7.69 5.10 -6.38
N VAL A 159 -7.94 4.60 -5.16
CA VAL A 159 -6.95 3.84 -4.39
C VAL A 159 -6.52 2.59 -5.16
N GLY A 160 -7.34 2.07 -6.08
CA GLY A 160 -6.93 1.09 -7.09
C GLY A 160 -6.42 -0.23 -6.52
N VAL A 161 -7.17 -0.81 -5.59
CA VAL A 161 -6.85 -2.11 -4.98
C VAL A 161 -7.04 -3.25 -5.99
N ASP A 162 -6.04 -4.13 -6.10
CA ASP A 162 -6.16 -5.40 -6.83
C ASP A 162 -6.93 -6.43 -6.00
N TRP A 163 -8.26 -6.31 -6.00
CA TRP A 163 -9.15 -7.18 -5.25
C TRP A 163 -9.02 -8.66 -5.65
N ALA A 164 -8.67 -8.95 -6.91
CA ALA A 164 -8.48 -10.32 -7.39
C ALA A 164 -7.32 -11.03 -6.68
N ARG A 165 -6.29 -10.26 -6.28
CA ARG A 165 -5.16 -10.76 -5.49
C ARG A 165 -5.42 -10.70 -3.98
N VAL A 166 -6.10 -9.64 -3.51
CA VAL A 166 -6.29 -9.37 -2.08
C VAL A 166 -7.33 -10.29 -1.45
N LEU A 167 -8.49 -10.48 -2.08
CA LEU A 167 -9.59 -11.26 -1.50
C LEU A 167 -9.20 -12.71 -1.19
N PRO A 168 -8.52 -13.45 -2.09
CA PRO A 168 -8.08 -14.81 -1.77
C PRO A 168 -7.15 -14.89 -0.56
N ALA A 169 -6.23 -13.92 -0.42
CA ALA A 169 -5.31 -13.87 0.71
C ALA A 169 -6.04 -13.57 2.03
N TRP A 170 -6.99 -12.63 1.99
CA TRP A 170 -7.82 -12.29 3.15
C TRP A 170 -8.70 -13.47 3.58
N PHE A 171 -9.43 -14.10 2.66
CA PHE A 171 -10.27 -15.26 2.98
C PHE A 171 -9.48 -16.40 3.60
N LYS A 172 -8.23 -16.61 3.16
CA LYS A 172 -7.35 -17.62 3.73
C LYS A 172 -7.05 -17.33 5.21
N VAL A 173 -6.63 -16.11 5.55
CA VAL A 173 -6.32 -15.76 6.95
C VAL A 173 -7.57 -15.64 7.81
N LEU A 174 -8.69 -15.21 7.22
CA LEU A 174 -10.02 -15.18 7.84
C LEU A 174 -10.46 -16.60 8.26
N SER A 175 -10.37 -17.56 7.34
CA SER A 175 -10.73 -18.96 7.62
C SER A 175 -9.82 -19.58 8.69
N ALA A 176 -8.50 -19.37 8.59
CA ALA A 176 -7.54 -19.90 9.56
C ALA A 176 -7.73 -19.38 10.99
N THR A 177 -8.42 -18.24 11.16
CA THR A 177 -8.66 -17.60 12.46
C THR A 177 -10.10 -17.78 12.95
N ALA A 178 -10.96 -18.48 12.21
CA ALA A 178 -12.37 -18.66 12.54
C ALA A 178 -12.64 -19.72 13.64
N GLU A 179 -11.67 -20.61 13.95
CA GLU A 179 -11.91 -21.79 14.81
C GLU A 179 -11.28 -21.75 16.22
N ALA A 180 -10.66 -20.63 16.65
CA ALA A 180 -10.04 -20.57 17.98
C ALA A 180 -11.00 -20.23 19.15
N GLY A 181 -12.30 -20.06 18.88
CA GLY A 181 -13.27 -19.48 19.84
C GLY A 181 -14.41 -20.39 20.29
N GLY A 182 -14.38 -21.70 20.03
CA GLY A 182 -15.54 -22.53 20.36
C GLY A 182 -15.33 -24.03 20.22
N VAL A 183 -14.47 -24.63 21.06
CA VAL A 183 -14.65 -26.04 21.39
C VAL A 183 -15.56 -26.10 22.61
N CYS A 184 -16.84 -26.39 22.36
CA CYS A 184 -17.76 -26.80 23.41
C CYS A 184 -17.17 -28.03 24.10
N GLN A 185 -16.78 -27.88 25.36
CA GLN A 185 -16.48 -28.97 26.25
C GLN A 185 -17.81 -29.66 26.57
N ALA A 186 -18.11 -30.74 25.84
CA ALA A 186 -19.24 -31.59 26.17
C ALA A 186 -18.84 -32.40 27.41
N ASP A 187 -19.19 -31.89 28.59
CA ASP A 187 -19.18 -32.68 29.81
C ASP A 187 -20.23 -33.79 29.65
N HIS A 188 -19.75 -35.04 29.65
CA HIS A 188 -20.60 -36.21 29.87
C HIS A 188 -20.69 -36.45 31.38
N GLY A 189 -21.87 -36.18 31.94
CA GLY A 189 -22.28 -36.54 33.29
C GLY A 189 -23.75 -36.92 33.29
#